data_AF-A7RH53-F1
#
_entry.id   AF-A7RH53-F1
#
_cell.length_a   1.000
_cell.length_b   1.000
_cell.length_c   1.000
_cell.angle_alpha   90.00
_cell.angle_beta   90.00
_cell.angle_gamma   90.00
#
_symmetry.space_group_name_H-M   'P 1'
#
loop_
_entity.id
_entity.type
_entity.pdbx_description
1 polymer ?
#
loop_
_entity_poly.entity_id
_entity_poly.type
_entity_poly.pdbx_seq_one_letter_code
_entity_poly.pdbx_strand_id
1 'polypeptide(L)'
;MPPDIRSWWEVPSIAHFCSLFRTAFGLTDFEIEDLEDALLLDGSKEDSYNRFLADLHASLLKGLFTGNKDINADNFEPYLSEVLKIRWQDELGKPNPLSESPYRQLTTQQKVEILHDLCDFRLDVGDVPDLLKGLDADSLRVEPLGTDASGNVYWYFYGTRLYKETPEENSEKKGPQWMLVCSTATEWEELAESFKKSKNRDEKMLYQTLSEDFVPEITKMIDTKVSTVYSHYLFV
;
A
#
# COMPACT_ATOMS: atom_id res chain seq x y z
N MET A 1 -3.22 5.09 -22.01
CA MET A 1 -2.13 4.57 -21.16
C MET A 1 -2.78 3.81 -20.02
N PRO A 2 -2.21 2.69 -19.55
CA PRO A 2 -2.65 2.09 -18.30
C PRO A 2 -2.58 3.16 -17.20
N PRO A 3 -3.52 3.18 -16.24
CA PRO A 3 -3.43 4.09 -15.11
C PRO A 3 -2.09 3.90 -14.39
N ASP A 4 -1.49 5.00 -13.95
CA ASP A 4 -0.27 5.01 -13.16
C ASP A 4 -0.52 4.22 -11.87
N ILE A 5 0.37 3.30 -11.50
CA ILE A 5 0.27 2.48 -10.28
C ILE A 5 0.08 3.37 -9.03
N ARG A 6 0.61 4.59 -9.07
CA ARG A 6 0.49 5.62 -8.02
C ARG A 6 -0.89 6.25 -7.90
N SER A 7 -1.83 5.87 -8.78
CA SER A 7 -3.25 6.25 -8.72
C SER A 7 -4.14 5.16 -8.14
N TRP A 8 -3.58 4.00 -7.78
CA TRP A 8 -4.32 2.88 -7.20
C TRP A 8 -4.23 2.96 -5.68
N TRP A 9 -5.38 3.12 -5.02
CA TRP A 9 -5.47 3.27 -3.56
C TRP A 9 -5.09 1.97 -2.83
N GLU A 10 -5.18 0.85 -3.52
CA GLU A 10 -4.80 -0.48 -3.04
C GLU A 10 -3.30 -0.54 -2.71
N VAL A 11 -2.46 0.16 -3.46
CA VAL A 11 -1.00 0.15 -3.27
C VAL A 11 -0.59 0.75 -1.93
N PRO A 12 -0.98 1.99 -1.56
CA PRO A 12 -0.71 2.51 -0.22
C PRO A 12 -1.44 1.74 0.88
N SER A 13 -2.61 1.16 0.61
CA SER A 13 -3.32 0.27 1.56
C SER A 13 -2.50 -0.97 1.91
N ILE A 14 -2.02 -1.73 0.92
CA ILE A 14 -1.17 -2.93 1.10
C ILE A 14 0.10 -2.56 1.87
N ALA A 15 0.74 -1.48 1.45
CA ALA A 15 2.00 -1.02 2.00
C ALA A 15 1.84 -0.61 3.48
N HIS A 16 0.76 0.11 3.82
CA HIS A 16 0.39 0.44 5.19
C HIS A 16 0.11 -0.80 6.03
N PHE A 17 -0.70 -1.73 5.52
CA PHE A 17 -1.00 -3.00 6.18
C PHE A 17 0.28 -3.74 6.56
N CYS A 18 1.22 -3.84 5.62
CA CYS A 18 2.48 -4.54 5.84
C CYS A 18 3.34 -3.87 6.90
N SER A 19 3.36 -2.54 6.95
CA SER A 19 4.04 -1.78 7.99
C SER A 19 3.38 -1.96 9.37
N LEU A 20 2.05 -1.81 9.43
CA LEU A 20 1.27 -1.85 10.67
C LEU A 20 1.31 -3.23 11.34
N PHE A 21 1.19 -4.31 10.55
CA PHE A 21 1.15 -5.67 11.07
C PHE A 21 2.47 -6.44 10.91
N ARG A 22 3.56 -5.75 10.58
CA ARG A 22 4.87 -6.34 10.31
C ARG A 22 5.29 -7.37 11.36
N THR A 23 5.26 -6.95 12.63
CA THR A 23 5.67 -7.82 13.75
C THR A 23 4.65 -8.92 14.03
N ALA A 24 3.35 -8.60 13.94
CA ALA A 24 2.28 -9.56 14.24
C ALA A 24 2.24 -10.72 13.23
N PHE A 25 2.48 -10.43 11.95
CA PHE A 25 2.38 -11.41 10.87
C PHE A 25 3.74 -11.84 10.29
N GLY A 26 4.85 -11.33 10.84
CA GLY A 26 6.20 -11.68 10.37
C GLY A 26 6.46 -11.24 8.93
N LEU A 27 5.96 -10.05 8.56
CA LEU A 27 6.09 -9.50 7.20
C LEU A 27 7.46 -8.86 7.01
N THR A 28 7.93 -8.83 5.77
CA THR A 28 9.15 -8.14 5.37
C THR A 28 9.01 -6.64 5.60
N ASP A 29 10.08 -6.00 6.06
CA ASP A 29 10.14 -4.54 6.16
C ASP A 29 10.49 -3.94 4.79
N PHE A 30 9.70 -2.98 4.31
CA PHE A 30 9.90 -2.33 3.03
C PHE A 30 9.24 -0.95 2.95
N GLU A 31 9.71 -0.14 2.02
CA GLU A 31 9.11 1.14 1.67
C GLU A 31 8.15 0.97 0.48
N ILE A 32 7.15 1.83 0.39
CA ILE A 32 6.13 1.74 -0.65
C ILE A 32 6.72 1.83 -2.07
N GLU A 33 7.86 2.51 -2.23
CA GLU A 33 8.70 2.49 -3.44
C GLU A 33 9.11 1.09 -3.85
N ASP A 34 9.55 0.25 -2.90
CA ASP A 34 9.99 -1.12 -3.17
C ASP A 34 8.84 -1.97 -3.73
N LEU A 35 7.63 -1.79 -3.17
CA LEU A 35 6.42 -2.47 -3.63
C LEU A 35 6.06 -2.05 -5.06
N GLU A 36 6.06 -0.75 -5.34
CA GLU A 36 5.76 -0.23 -6.69
C GLU A 36 6.76 -0.71 -7.73
N ASP A 37 8.05 -0.60 -7.45
CA ASP A 37 9.10 -1.03 -8.35
C ASP A 37 9.01 -2.53 -8.59
N ALA A 38 8.75 -3.32 -7.54
CA ALA A 38 8.58 -4.75 -7.66
C ALA A 38 7.40 -5.12 -8.58
N LEU A 39 6.24 -4.48 -8.40
CA LEU A 39 5.03 -4.69 -9.20
C LEU A 39 5.20 -4.25 -10.67
N LEU A 40 5.87 -3.13 -10.90
CA LEU A 40 6.17 -2.62 -12.25
C LEU A 40 7.18 -3.51 -12.98
N LEU A 41 8.27 -3.90 -12.32
CA LEU A 41 9.30 -4.77 -12.90
C LEU A 41 8.74 -6.15 -13.26
N ASP A 42 7.96 -6.74 -12.36
CA ASP A 42 7.33 -8.06 -12.55
C ASP A 42 6.25 -8.02 -13.65
N GLY A 43 5.56 -6.89 -13.83
CA GLY A 43 4.62 -6.69 -14.94
C GLY A 43 5.28 -6.41 -16.30
N SER A 44 6.54 -5.95 -16.31
CA SER A 44 7.25 -5.51 -17.53
C SER A 44 8.01 -6.63 -18.26
N LYS A 45 8.30 -7.75 -17.60
CA LYS A 45 9.13 -8.84 -18.13
C LYS A 45 8.48 -10.18 -17.86
N GLU A 46 8.04 -10.87 -18.92
CA GLU A 46 7.33 -12.18 -18.84
C GLU A 46 8.12 -13.30 -18.14
N ASP A 47 9.44 -13.15 -17.96
CA ASP A 47 10.34 -14.14 -17.34
C ASP A 47 11.04 -13.65 -16.05
N SER A 48 10.64 -12.50 -15.50
CA SER A 48 11.23 -12.01 -14.24
C SER A 48 10.53 -12.62 -13.04
N TYR A 49 11.20 -13.49 -12.30
CA TYR A 49 10.73 -13.93 -10.98
C TYR A 49 11.08 -12.85 -9.94
N ASN A 50 10.07 -12.18 -9.39
CA ASN A 50 10.26 -11.22 -8.32
C ASN A 50 10.23 -11.89 -6.93
N ARG A 51 11.42 -12.14 -6.37
CA ARG A 51 11.57 -12.77 -5.04
C ARG A 51 10.86 -11.98 -3.93
N PHE A 52 10.90 -10.65 -3.98
CA PHE A 52 10.24 -9.80 -2.98
C PHE A 52 8.73 -10.03 -2.97
N LEU A 53 8.08 -10.01 -4.15
CA LEU A 53 6.64 -10.29 -4.24
C LEU A 53 6.33 -11.73 -3.79
N ALA A 54 7.16 -12.69 -4.16
CA ALA A 54 6.96 -14.09 -3.77
C ALA A 54 7.08 -14.29 -2.24
N ASP A 55 8.04 -13.64 -1.58
CA ASP A 55 8.20 -13.66 -0.12
C ASP A 55 7.03 -12.96 0.59
N LEU A 56 6.52 -11.85 0.01
CA LEU A 56 5.34 -11.16 0.52
C LEU A 56 4.08 -12.04 0.45
N HIS A 57 3.83 -12.67 -0.71
CA HIS A 57 2.72 -13.64 -0.87
C HIS A 57 2.85 -14.79 0.14
N ALA A 58 4.03 -15.39 0.24
CA ALA A 58 4.28 -16.48 1.17
C ALA A 58 3.96 -16.07 2.62
N SER A 59 4.35 -14.86 3.02
CA SER A 59 4.14 -14.37 4.39
C SER A 59 2.67 -14.14 4.71
N LEU A 60 1.90 -13.56 3.78
CA LEU A 60 0.44 -13.40 3.93
C LEU A 60 -0.26 -14.77 3.97
N LEU A 61 0.08 -15.66 3.04
CA LEU A 61 -0.52 -16.99 2.92
C LEU A 61 -0.26 -17.86 4.15
N LYS A 62 0.92 -17.81 4.78
CA LYS A 62 1.21 -18.56 6.02
C LYS A 62 0.14 -18.38 7.09
N GLY A 63 -0.37 -17.16 7.25
CA GLY A 63 -1.41 -16.86 8.23
C GLY A 63 -2.79 -17.42 7.88
N LEU A 64 -3.04 -17.79 6.62
CA LEU A 64 -4.34 -18.30 6.15
C LEU A 64 -4.48 -19.82 6.30
N PHE A 65 -3.39 -20.55 6.51
CA PHE A 65 -3.40 -22.01 6.59
C PHE A 65 -3.19 -22.49 8.02
N THR A 66 -3.99 -23.46 8.45
CA THR A 66 -3.78 -24.15 9.73
C THR A 66 -2.69 -25.21 9.62
N GLY A 67 -1.83 -25.28 10.64
CA GLY A 67 -0.70 -26.21 10.70
C GLY A 67 0.56 -25.62 10.05
N ASN A 68 1.74 -26.08 10.49
CA ASN A 68 3.04 -25.56 10.05
C ASN A 68 3.36 -25.96 8.59
N LYS A 69 2.62 -25.39 7.63
CA LYS A 69 2.92 -25.47 6.21
C LYS A 69 4.18 -24.65 5.97
N ASP A 70 5.20 -25.26 5.37
CA ASP A 70 6.43 -24.57 4.97
C ASP A 70 6.20 -23.79 3.67
N ILE A 71 5.34 -22.78 3.73
CA ILE A 71 5.06 -21.88 2.60
C ILE A 71 6.24 -20.91 2.49
N ASN A 72 6.80 -20.74 1.31
CA ASN A 72 7.91 -19.83 1.03
C ASN A 72 7.84 -19.33 -0.41
N ALA A 73 8.71 -18.40 -0.77
CA ALA A 73 8.71 -17.80 -2.09
C ALA A 73 8.90 -18.78 -3.26
N ASP A 74 9.44 -19.98 -3.01
CA ASP A 74 9.65 -21.00 -4.06
C ASP A 74 8.39 -21.87 -4.27
N ASN A 75 7.43 -21.85 -3.34
CA ASN A 75 6.27 -22.74 -3.38
C ASN A 75 4.91 -22.07 -3.05
N PHE A 76 4.83 -20.73 -3.04
CA PHE A 76 3.59 -20.03 -2.65
C PHE A 76 2.43 -20.22 -3.65
N GLU A 77 2.71 -20.38 -4.95
CA GLU A 77 1.68 -20.34 -6.00
C GLU A 77 0.55 -21.39 -5.85
N PRO A 78 0.83 -22.68 -5.52
CA PRO A 78 -0.23 -23.65 -5.26
C PRO A 78 -1.15 -23.25 -4.09
N TYR A 79 -0.59 -22.67 -3.02
CA TYR A 79 -1.38 -22.20 -1.88
C TYR A 79 -2.20 -20.96 -2.23
N LEU A 80 -1.63 -20.06 -3.03
CA LEU A 80 -2.35 -18.92 -3.57
C LEU A 80 -3.54 -19.39 -4.42
N SER A 81 -3.33 -20.36 -5.31
CA SER A 81 -4.39 -20.93 -6.15
C SER A 81 -5.55 -21.51 -5.32
N GLU A 82 -5.23 -22.21 -4.22
CA GLU A 82 -6.23 -22.74 -3.28
C GLU A 82 -7.03 -21.61 -2.61
N VAL A 83 -6.36 -20.58 -2.10
CA VAL A 83 -7.02 -19.43 -1.47
C VAL A 83 -7.90 -18.67 -2.46
N LEU A 84 -7.41 -18.38 -3.67
CA LEU A 84 -8.17 -17.64 -4.67
C LEU A 84 -9.38 -18.44 -5.18
N LYS A 85 -9.27 -19.77 -5.28
CA LYS A 85 -10.41 -20.61 -5.62
C LYS A 85 -11.51 -20.51 -4.55
N ILE A 86 -11.15 -20.62 -3.28
CA ILE A 86 -12.13 -20.63 -2.19
C ILE A 86 -12.67 -19.21 -1.93
N ARG A 87 -11.79 -18.29 -1.55
CA ARG A 87 -12.17 -16.95 -1.08
C ARG A 87 -12.58 -16.04 -2.24
N TRP A 88 -11.92 -16.13 -3.39
CA TRP A 88 -12.19 -15.24 -4.52
C TRP A 88 -13.32 -15.73 -5.41
N GLN A 89 -13.23 -16.99 -5.84
CA GLN A 89 -14.20 -17.56 -6.78
C GLN A 89 -15.45 -18.11 -6.08
N ASP A 90 -15.31 -18.96 -5.07
CA ASP A 90 -16.46 -19.63 -4.46
C ASP A 90 -17.23 -18.70 -3.51
N GLU A 91 -16.55 -17.89 -2.70
CA GLU A 91 -17.19 -16.97 -1.73
C GLU A 91 -17.58 -15.61 -2.34
N LEU A 92 -16.66 -14.94 -3.03
CA LEU A 92 -16.90 -13.60 -3.61
C LEU A 92 -17.49 -13.62 -5.03
N GLY A 93 -17.51 -14.78 -5.70
CA GLY A 93 -18.00 -14.89 -7.07
C GLY A 93 -17.14 -14.16 -8.11
N LYS A 94 -15.89 -13.79 -7.77
CA LYS A 94 -14.96 -13.11 -8.66
C LYS A 94 -14.23 -14.13 -9.56
N PRO A 95 -13.91 -13.78 -10.82
CA PRO A 95 -13.15 -14.67 -11.69
C PRO A 95 -11.74 -14.90 -11.13
N ASN A 96 -11.30 -16.15 -11.00
CA ASN A 96 -9.96 -16.48 -10.54
C ASN A 96 -8.95 -16.37 -11.70
N PRO A 97 -8.05 -15.37 -11.71
CA PRO A 97 -7.12 -15.17 -12.82
C PRO A 97 -6.08 -16.30 -12.93
N LEU A 98 -5.79 -17.02 -11.84
CA LEU A 98 -4.88 -18.17 -11.86
C LEU A 98 -5.48 -19.42 -12.52
N SER A 99 -6.77 -19.40 -12.87
CA SER A 99 -7.40 -20.49 -13.63
C SER A 99 -7.01 -20.48 -15.11
N GLU A 100 -6.58 -19.32 -15.64
CA GLU A 100 -6.26 -19.13 -17.05
C GLU A 100 -4.74 -19.06 -17.29
N SER A 101 -3.98 -18.49 -16.36
CA SER A 101 -2.54 -18.30 -16.50
C SER A 101 -1.78 -18.40 -15.17
N PRO A 102 -0.49 -18.78 -15.19
CA PRO A 102 0.35 -18.76 -13.98
C PRO A 102 0.54 -17.34 -13.44
N TYR A 103 0.85 -17.21 -12.15
CA TYR A 103 0.97 -15.92 -11.46
C TYR A 103 1.87 -14.92 -12.20
N ARG A 104 3.01 -15.40 -12.73
CA ARG A 104 3.97 -14.57 -13.48
C ARG A 104 3.36 -13.84 -14.69
N GLN A 105 2.35 -14.44 -15.33
CA GLN A 105 1.68 -13.89 -16.51
C GLN A 105 0.51 -12.96 -16.17
N LEU A 106 0.20 -12.78 -14.88
CA LEU A 106 -0.83 -11.85 -14.46
C LEU A 106 -0.40 -10.41 -14.70
N THR A 107 -1.38 -9.56 -15.00
CA THR A 107 -1.18 -8.12 -15.10
C THR A 107 -0.82 -7.51 -13.75
N THR A 108 -0.14 -6.36 -13.76
CA THR A 108 0.19 -5.63 -12.52
C THR A 108 -1.06 -5.33 -11.69
N GLN A 109 -2.16 -4.97 -12.34
CA GLN A 109 -3.43 -4.71 -11.66
C GLN A 109 -3.95 -5.95 -10.93
N GLN A 110 -3.99 -7.12 -11.59
CA GLN A 110 -4.40 -8.37 -10.95
C GLN A 110 -3.51 -8.74 -9.75
N LYS A 111 -2.19 -8.50 -9.85
CA LYS A 111 -1.25 -8.76 -8.75
C LYS A 111 -1.53 -7.83 -7.55
N VAL A 112 -1.86 -6.57 -7.79
CA VAL A 112 -2.27 -5.62 -6.75
C VAL A 112 -3.58 -6.05 -6.10
N GLU A 113 -4.60 -6.40 -6.90
CA GLU A 113 -5.89 -6.88 -6.38
C GLU A 113 -5.72 -8.15 -5.53
N ILE A 114 -4.87 -9.10 -5.95
CA ILE A 114 -4.54 -10.29 -5.17
C ILE A 114 -3.92 -9.91 -3.83
N LEU A 115 -2.87 -9.08 -3.83
CA LEU A 115 -2.17 -8.70 -2.60
C LEU A 115 -3.10 -7.95 -1.64
N HIS A 116 -3.95 -7.08 -2.15
CA HIS A 116 -4.94 -6.36 -1.37
C HIS A 116 -5.94 -7.33 -0.72
N ASP A 117 -6.57 -8.21 -1.51
CA ASP A 117 -7.55 -9.16 -0.99
C ASP A 117 -6.90 -10.17 -0.01
N LEU A 118 -5.62 -10.52 -0.18
CA LEU A 118 -4.88 -11.33 0.81
C LEU A 118 -4.68 -10.62 2.15
N CYS A 119 -4.52 -9.29 2.16
CA CYS A 119 -4.46 -8.52 3.41
C CYS A 119 -5.80 -8.59 4.16
N ASP A 120 -6.92 -8.45 3.45
CA ASP A 120 -8.27 -8.58 4.02
C ASP A 120 -8.50 -9.99 4.56
N PHE A 121 -8.19 -11.02 3.76
CA PHE A 121 -8.34 -12.41 4.18
C PHE A 121 -7.50 -12.74 5.41
N ARG A 122 -6.32 -12.10 5.58
CA ARG A 122 -5.46 -12.31 6.74
C ARG A 122 -6.11 -11.80 8.02
N LEU A 123 -6.88 -10.69 7.95
CA LEU A 123 -7.59 -10.13 9.10
C LEU A 123 -8.81 -10.95 9.52
N ASP A 124 -9.37 -11.75 8.61
CA ASP A 124 -10.51 -12.63 8.89
C ASP A 124 -10.16 -13.90 9.68
N VAL A 125 -8.86 -14.19 9.86
CA VAL A 125 -8.42 -15.43 10.52
C VAL A 125 -8.59 -15.33 12.03
N GLY A 126 -9.03 -16.44 12.65
CA GLY A 126 -9.38 -16.48 14.08
C GLY A 126 -8.23 -16.25 15.07
N ASP A 127 -6.96 -16.25 14.63
CA ASP A 127 -5.79 -15.96 15.47
C ASP A 127 -5.51 -14.45 15.61
N VAL A 128 -6.07 -13.63 14.72
CA VAL A 128 -5.85 -12.17 14.67
C VAL A 128 -6.19 -11.48 16.00
N PRO A 129 -7.32 -11.76 16.67
CA PRO A 129 -7.63 -11.10 17.95
C PRO A 129 -6.56 -11.33 19.02
N ASP A 130 -5.92 -12.50 19.03
CA ASP A 130 -4.85 -12.81 19.98
C ASP A 130 -3.53 -12.16 19.57
N LEU A 131 -3.20 -12.14 18.28
CA LEU A 131 -1.97 -11.51 17.76
C LEU A 131 -1.99 -9.98 17.91
N LEU A 132 -3.16 -9.36 17.79
CA LEU A 132 -3.34 -7.91 17.90
C LEU A 132 -3.69 -7.49 19.33
N LYS A 133 -3.62 -8.41 20.30
CA LYS A 133 -3.94 -8.12 21.70
C LYS A 133 -3.00 -7.05 22.25
N GLY A 134 -3.59 -5.94 22.69
CA GLY A 134 -2.86 -4.80 23.24
C GLY A 134 -2.58 -3.69 22.22
N LEU A 135 -2.97 -3.89 20.96
CA LEU A 135 -3.12 -2.77 20.03
C LEU A 135 -4.44 -2.07 20.32
N ASP A 136 -4.38 -0.74 20.35
CA ASP A 136 -5.57 0.09 20.43
C ASP A 136 -6.24 0.17 19.05
N ALA A 137 -7.54 -0.11 19.00
CA ALA A 137 -8.28 -0.15 17.74
C ALA A 137 -8.28 1.21 17.03
N ASP A 138 -8.28 2.32 17.79
CA ASP A 138 -8.17 3.65 17.22
C ASP A 138 -6.78 3.90 16.61
N SER A 139 -5.74 3.24 17.12
CA SER A 139 -4.39 3.31 16.55
C SER A 139 -4.22 2.47 15.27
N LEU A 140 -5.19 1.61 14.92
CA LEU A 140 -5.19 0.82 13.68
C LEU A 140 -5.85 1.55 12.50
N ARG A 141 -6.62 2.61 12.78
CA ARG A 141 -7.39 3.32 11.76
C ARG A 141 -6.51 4.42 11.14
N VAL A 142 -6.41 4.42 9.81
CA VAL A 142 -5.82 5.54 9.07
C VAL A 142 -6.83 6.68 9.05
N GLU A 143 -6.43 7.85 9.55
CA GLU A 143 -7.21 9.07 9.50
C GLU A 143 -6.68 9.99 8.39
N PRO A 144 -7.56 10.72 7.68
CA PRO A 144 -7.12 11.71 6.71
C PRO A 144 -6.43 12.87 7.42
N LEU A 145 -5.42 13.46 6.78
CA LEU A 145 -4.77 14.68 7.26
C LEU A 145 -5.70 15.89 7.21
N GLY A 146 -6.66 15.87 6.28
CA GLY A 146 -7.66 16.91 6.14
C GLY A 146 -8.26 16.97 4.74
N THR A 147 -9.09 17.98 4.52
CA THR A 147 -9.79 18.20 3.26
C THR A 147 -9.58 19.63 2.76
N ASP A 148 -9.59 19.81 1.44
CA ASP A 148 -9.55 21.15 0.83
C ASP A 148 -10.95 21.70 0.49
N ALA A 149 -11.00 22.94 -0.02
CA ALA A 149 -12.25 23.59 -0.39
C ALA A 149 -12.98 22.93 -1.58
N SER A 150 -12.30 22.06 -2.33
CA SER A 150 -12.86 21.29 -3.43
C SER A 150 -13.39 19.92 -2.98
N GLY A 151 -13.25 19.59 -1.70
CA GLY A 151 -13.64 18.29 -1.14
C GLY A 151 -12.61 17.19 -1.38
N ASN A 152 -11.39 17.51 -1.83
CA ASN A 152 -10.32 16.52 -1.91
C ASN A 152 -9.88 16.14 -0.50
N VAL A 153 -9.65 14.85 -0.28
CA VAL A 153 -9.18 14.30 1.00
C VAL A 153 -7.70 13.92 0.89
N TYR A 154 -6.89 14.29 1.87
CA TYR A 154 -5.45 14.05 1.88
C TYR A 154 -5.11 12.93 2.86
N TRP A 155 -4.43 11.90 2.37
CA TRP A 155 -4.18 10.65 3.08
C TRP A 155 -2.67 10.38 3.21
N TYR A 156 -2.22 10.27 4.45
CA TYR A 156 -0.87 9.81 4.77
C TYR A 156 -0.97 8.45 5.46
N PHE A 157 -0.34 7.45 4.86
CA PHE A 157 -0.40 6.08 5.35
C PHE A 157 0.83 5.73 6.19
N TYR A 158 2.02 5.86 5.58
CA TYR A 158 3.33 5.72 6.22
C TYR A 158 4.44 6.16 5.25
N GLY A 159 5.66 6.30 5.74
CA GLY A 159 6.83 6.64 4.91
C GLY A 159 6.83 8.10 4.48
N THR A 160 7.05 8.37 3.20
CA THR A 160 7.30 9.73 2.67
C THR A 160 6.24 10.20 1.67
N ARG A 161 5.14 9.46 1.53
CA ARG A 161 4.15 9.69 0.48
C ARG A 161 2.84 10.27 0.99
N LEU A 162 2.30 11.20 0.23
CA LEU A 162 0.96 11.76 0.45
C LEU A 162 0.07 11.50 -0.76
N TYR A 163 -1.11 10.95 -0.51
CA TYR A 163 -2.12 10.69 -1.51
C TYR A 163 -3.28 11.66 -1.39
N LYS A 164 -3.91 11.96 -2.51
CA LYS A 164 -5.12 12.77 -2.58
C LYS A 164 -6.24 11.95 -3.21
N GLU A 165 -7.35 11.86 -2.52
CA GLU A 165 -8.61 11.31 -2.99
C GLU A 165 -9.51 12.45 -3.46
N THR A 166 -9.91 12.42 -4.73
CA THR A 166 -10.83 13.38 -5.33
C THR A 166 -12.22 12.74 -5.38
N PRO A 167 -13.27 13.40 -4.86
CA PRO A 167 -14.62 12.85 -4.83
C PRO A 167 -15.15 12.58 -6.26
N GLU A 168 -16.08 11.63 -6.38
CA GLU A 168 -16.71 11.32 -7.66
C GLU A 168 -17.48 12.53 -8.23
N GLU A 169 -17.10 13.00 -9.41
CA GLU A 169 -17.92 13.96 -10.16
C GLU A 169 -19.12 13.22 -10.80
N ASN A 170 -20.32 13.36 -10.22
CA ASN A 170 -21.71 13.18 -10.76
C ASN A 170 -21.96 12.25 -11.98
N SER A 171 -21.08 11.30 -12.27
CA SER A 171 -21.15 10.36 -13.38
C SER A 171 -21.22 8.99 -12.75
N GLU A 172 -22.35 8.32 -12.95
CA GLU A 172 -22.84 7.15 -12.21
C GLU A 172 -21.96 5.88 -12.30
N LYS A 173 -20.67 5.98 -12.69
CA LYS A 173 -19.85 4.84 -13.10
C LYS A 173 -18.36 4.90 -12.73
N LYS A 174 -17.87 5.89 -11.98
CA LYS A 174 -16.45 5.93 -11.60
C LYS A 174 -16.25 6.31 -10.14
N GLY A 175 -15.60 5.38 -9.42
CA GLY A 175 -15.02 5.51 -8.09
C GLY A 175 -14.30 6.84 -7.83
N PRO A 176 -14.05 7.21 -6.55
CA PRO A 176 -13.19 8.33 -6.22
C PRO A 176 -11.81 8.17 -6.88
N GLN A 177 -11.21 9.28 -7.30
CA GLN A 177 -9.92 9.27 -8.00
C GLN A 177 -8.78 9.50 -7.03
N TRP A 178 -7.85 8.56 -6.98
CA TRP A 178 -6.66 8.63 -6.14
C TRP A 178 -5.44 9.05 -6.93
N MET A 179 -4.56 9.83 -6.31
CA MET A 179 -3.27 10.18 -6.89
C MET A 179 -2.22 10.48 -5.81
N LEU A 180 -0.97 10.08 -6.08
CA LEU A 180 0.19 10.56 -5.33
C LEU A 180 0.37 12.06 -5.60
N VAL A 181 0.43 12.86 -4.53
CA VAL A 181 0.64 14.32 -4.61
C VAL A 181 1.97 14.77 -4.04
N CYS A 182 2.55 14.00 -3.10
CA CYS A 182 3.88 14.30 -2.57
C CYS A 182 4.71 13.02 -2.43
N SER A 183 5.94 13.08 -2.91
CA SER A 183 6.98 12.05 -2.81
C SER A 183 8.36 12.63 -2.47
N THR A 184 8.54 13.94 -2.66
CA THR A 184 9.78 14.67 -2.39
C THR A 184 9.56 15.77 -1.35
N ALA A 185 10.63 16.20 -0.68
CA ALA A 185 10.57 17.30 0.29
C ALA A 185 9.98 18.58 -0.33
N THR A 186 10.39 18.91 -1.56
CA THR A 186 9.87 20.06 -2.30
C THR A 186 8.36 19.97 -2.52
N GLU A 187 7.83 18.81 -2.94
CA GLU A 187 6.39 18.64 -3.17
C GLU A 187 5.59 18.81 -1.87
N TRP A 188 6.11 18.34 -0.74
CA TRP A 188 5.49 18.53 0.57
C TRP A 188 5.46 20.02 0.98
N GLU A 189 6.58 20.73 0.82
CA GLU A 189 6.69 22.16 1.10
C GLU A 189 5.75 22.99 0.21
N GLU A 190 5.73 22.71 -1.10
CA GLU A 190 4.88 23.39 -2.07
C GLU A 190 3.40 23.16 -1.80
N LEU A 191 3.00 21.92 -1.47
CA LEU A 191 1.62 21.62 -1.12
C LEU A 191 1.18 22.39 0.13
N ALA A 192 1.98 22.39 1.19
CA ALA A 192 1.67 23.15 2.40
C ALA A 192 1.53 24.65 2.08
N GLU A 193 2.49 25.25 1.38
CA GLU A 193 2.47 26.67 1.02
C GLU A 193 1.27 27.04 0.14
N SER A 194 0.73 26.10 -0.65
CA SER A 194 -0.48 26.32 -1.46
C SER A 194 -1.71 26.69 -0.61
N PHE A 195 -1.79 26.21 0.64
CA PHE A 195 -2.91 26.45 1.55
C PHE A 195 -2.69 27.64 2.51
N LYS A 196 -1.46 28.16 2.62
CA LYS A 196 -1.05 29.17 3.61
C LYS A 196 -1.92 30.43 3.66
N LYS A 197 -2.42 30.88 2.52
CA LYS A 197 -3.24 32.10 2.40
C LYS A 197 -4.74 31.82 2.28
N SER A 198 -5.15 30.56 2.45
CA SER A 198 -6.56 30.19 2.32
C SER A 198 -7.41 30.87 3.39
N LYS A 199 -8.65 31.17 3.01
CA LYS A 199 -9.70 31.61 3.93
C LYS A 199 -10.62 30.46 4.37
N ASN A 200 -10.58 29.32 3.68
CA ASN A 200 -11.35 28.13 4.03
C ASN A 200 -10.83 27.57 5.37
N ARG A 201 -11.76 27.11 6.22
CA ARG A 201 -11.42 26.61 7.56
C ARG A 201 -10.61 25.31 7.50
N ASP A 202 -11.00 24.39 6.64
CA ASP A 202 -10.40 23.06 6.53
C ASP A 202 -9.01 23.17 5.89
N GLU A 203 -8.85 24.00 4.87
CA GLU A 203 -7.52 24.28 4.28
C GLU A 203 -6.56 24.96 5.27
N LYS A 204 -7.06 25.80 6.19
CA LYS A 204 -6.23 26.37 7.25
C LYS A 204 -5.75 25.31 8.25
N MET A 205 -6.65 24.38 8.61
CA MET A 205 -6.28 23.26 9.48
C MET A 205 -5.28 22.35 8.77
N LEU A 206 -5.52 22.03 7.51
CA LEU A 206 -4.62 21.24 6.68
C LEU A 206 -3.25 21.92 6.53
N TYR A 207 -3.19 23.24 6.34
CA TYR A 207 -1.93 23.99 6.34
C TYR A 207 -1.17 23.83 7.65
N GLN A 208 -1.86 23.99 8.79
CA GLN A 208 -1.23 23.83 10.12
C GLN A 208 -0.68 22.41 10.28
N THR A 209 -1.49 21.38 10.05
CA THR A 209 -1.05 19.97 10.13
C THR A 209 0.14 19.70 9.21
N LEU A 210 0.06 20.10 7.93
CA LEU A 210 1.15 19.87 6.99
C LEU A 210 2.42 20.60 7.42
N SER A 211 2.35 21.90 7.73
CA SER A 211 3.55 22.73 7.96
C SER A 211 4.18 22.53 9.34
N GLU A 212 3.38 22.25 10.38
CA GLU A 212 3.86 22.11 11.76
C GLU A 212 4.22 20.66 12.09
N ASP A 213 3.43 19.69 11.63
CA ASP A 213 3.57 18.29 12.06
C ASP A 213 4.27 17.39 11.03
N PHE A 214 4.01 17.59 9.72
CA PHE A 214 4.46 16.66 8.68
C PHE A 214 5.71 17.11 7.95
N VAL A 215 5.73 18.31 7.37
CA VAL A 215 6.83 18.82 6.53
C VAL A 215 8.19 18.69 7.25
N PRO A 216 8.36 19.11 8.53
CA PRO A 216 9.66 18.99 9.21
C PRO A 216 10.16 17.54 9.33
N GLU A 217 9.29 16.61 9.73
CA GLU A 217 9.66 15.22 9.97
C GLU A 217 9.83 14.44 8.66
N ILE A 218 8.97 14.68 7.66
CA ILE A 218 9.05 14.02 6.36
C ILE A 218 10.29 14.49 5.59
N THR A 219 10.59 15.79 5.56
CA THR A 219 11.82 16.28 4.89
C THR A 219 13.06 15.69 5.54
N LYS A 220 13.12 15.65 6.87
CA LYS A 220 14.21 14.99 7.61
C LYS A 220 14.32 13.50 7.29
N MET A 221 13.20 12.80 7.16
CA MET A 221 13.17 11.38 6.77
C MET A 221 13.76 11.20 5.37
N ILE A 222 13.33 12.02 4.40
CA ILE A 222 13.84 12.00 3.02
C ILE A 222 15.35 12.26 2.98
N ASP A 223 15.83 13.28 3.68
CA ASP A 223 17.27 13.61 3.74
C ASP A 223 18.11 12.47 4.33
N THR A 224 17.57 11.80 5.35
CA THR A 224 18.22 10.65 6.00
C THR A 224 18.30 9.46 5.05
N LYS A 225 17.23 9.17 4.30
CA LYS A 225 17.22 8.11 3.27
C LYS A 225 18.28 8.39 2.21
N VAL A 226 18.29 9.60 1.65
CA VAL A 226 19.25 10.02 0.64
C VAL A 226 20.69 9.86 1.14
N SER A 227 20.97 10.32 2.36
CA SER A 227 22.30 10.20 2.98
C SER A 227 22.74 8.76 3.21
N THR A 228 21.80 7.88 3.60
CA THR A 228 22.06 6.45 3.83
C THR A 228 22.40 5.75 2.52
N VAL A 229 21.64 6.04 1.47
CA VAL A 229 21.88 5.52 0.12
C VAL A 229 23.24 5.98 -0.40
N TYR A 230 23.55 7.29 -0.32
CA TYR A 230 24.86 7.80 -0.73
C TYR A 230 26.02 7.19 0.06
N SER A 231 25.86 7.00 1.37
CA SER A 231 26.87 6.34 2.19
C SER A 231 27.08 4.89 1.74
N HIS A 232 26.03 4.14 1.45
CA HIS A 232 26.14 2.77 0.94
C HIS A 232 26.92 2.73 -0.39
N TYR A 233 26.66 3.64 -1.32
CA TYR A 233 27.39 3.72 -2.60
C TYR A 233 28.85 4.17 -2.49
N LEU A 234 29.24 4.86 -1.41
CA LEU A 234 30.65 5.27 -1.19
C LEU A 234 31.49 4.18 -0.51
N PHE A 235 30.88 3.13 0.04
CA PHE A 235 31.54 2.05 0.77
C PHE A 235 31.42 0.67 0.07
N VAL A 236 30.92 0.61 -1.16
CA VAL A 236 30.91 -0.55 -2.07
C VAL A 236 31.80 -0.27 -3.27
#